data_AF-A0A950TK45-F1
#
_entry.id   AF-A0A950TK45-F1
#
_cell.length_a   1.000
_cell.length_b   1.000
_cell.length_c   1.000
_cell.angle_alpha   90.00
_cell.angle_beta   90.00
_cell.angle_gamma   90.00
#
_symmetry.space_group_name_H-M   'P 1'
#
loop_
_entity.id
_entity.type
_entity.pdbx_description
1 polymer ?
#
loop_
_entity_poly.entity_id
_entity_poly.type
_entity_poly.pdbx_seq_one_letter_code
_entity_poly.pdbx_strand_id
1 'polypeptide(L)'
;MSTFAEYLATFDESQWLAAIDELLPYIHEVDKNAVQIWFRFYPLSLHRYVDHVDAAENRDDVLRGLALKGQFELKGQIDTSHHFLYGHRFWKKTKCVIEKTADEYKGEETSLVETIRSVGMPVAKKFNVDRKLTNAIAAVGLMTLTQVGLEAFKGASGDFAEPTGVMKKSPESIVSERAKDDSQGIFGFLKTIDKKFSVIFSGAVDKGKFPIVMDEEIASASQKDHSQQWQARDERCWDGPVPVECTSASCGTCWVGVIAGAEKLTEVKPRERRA
;
A
#
# COMPACT_ATOMS: atom_id res chain seq x y z
N MET A 1 26.98 -6.20 20.19
CA MET A 1 25.62 -5.65 20.39
C MET A 1 24.96 -5.66 19.02
N SER A 2 23.75 -6.19 18.91
CA SER A 2 23.07 -6.23 17.61
C SER A 2 22.71 -4.82 17.14
N THR A 3 22.76 -4.58 15.84
CA THR A 3 22.26 -3.34 15.25
C THR A 3 20.73 -3.31 15.28
N PHE A 4 20.13 -2.13 15.13
CA PHE A 4 18.67 -2.03 15.05
C PHE A 4 18.09 -2.79 13.85
N ALA A 5 18.81 -2.79 12.72
CA ALA A 5 18.42 -3.55 11.54
C ALA A 5 18.45 -5.07 11.79
N GLU A 6 19.47 -5.57 12.49
CA GLU A 6 19.55 -6.99 12.89
C GLU A 6 18.40 -7.37 13.83
N TYR A 7 18.04 -6.50 14.78
CA TYR A 7 16.86 -6.71 15.63
C TYR A 7 15.56 -6.80 14.81
N LEU A 8 15.31 -5.86 13.89
CA LEU A 8 14.12 -5.91 13.03
C LEU A 8 14.11 -7.14 12.11
N ALA A 9 15.29 -7.59 11.66
CA ALA A 9 15.43 -8.78 10.83
C ALA A 9 15.09 -10.09 11.56
N THR A 10 15.08 -10.11 12.91
CA THR A 10 14.66 -11.30 13.67
C THR A 10 13.18 -11.64 13.49
N PHE A 11 12.35 -10.67 13.09
CA PHE A 11 10.93 -10.89 12.86
C PHE A 11 10.67 -11.41 11.44
N ASP A 12 9.91 -12.49 11.33
CA ASP A 12 9.42 -13.01 10.05
C ASP A 12 8.12 -12.29 9.60
N GLU A 13 7.67 -12.58 8.38
CA GLU A 13 6.48 -11.96 7.82
C GLU A 13 5.22 -12.20 8.68
N SER A 14 5.07 -13.38 9.27
CA SER A 14 3.91 -13.71 10.09
C SER A 14 3.86 -12.85 11.37
N GLN A 15 5.01 -12.60 11.98
CA GLN A 15 5.15 -11.73 13.16
C GLN A 15 4.88 -10.27 12.81
N TRP A 16 5.34 -9.82 11.64
CA TRP A 16 5.01 -8.49 11.13
C TRP A 16 3.51 -8.31 10.90
N LEU A 17 2.86 -9.27 10.24
CA LEU A 17 1.42 -9.24 9.99
C LEU A 17 0.62 -9.30 11.30
N ALA A 18 1.01 -10.15 12.26
CA ALA A 18 0.38 -10.22 13.57
C ALA A 18 0.51 -8.89 14.35
N ALA A 19 1.67 -8.22 14.26
CA ALA A 19 1.85 -6.90 14.85
C ALA A 19 0.95 -5.84 14.21
N ILE A 20 0.76 -5.89 12.88
CA ILE A 20 -0.19 -5.01 12.19
C ILE A 20 -1.62 -5.27 12.66
N ASP A 21 -2.04 -6.54 12.76
CA ASP A 21 -3.38 -6.92 13.22
C ASP A 21 -3.65 -6.41 14.65
N GLU A 22 -2.68 -6.56 15.56
CA GLU A 22 -2.75 -6.02 16.92
C GLU A 22 -2.84 -4.48 16.94
N LEU A 23 -2.20 -3.81 15.98
CA LEU A 23 -2.20 -2.36 15.87
C LEU A 23 -3.46 -1.78 15.22
N LEU A 24 -4.28 -2.56 14.50
CA LEU A 24 -5.46 -2.04 13.79
C LEU A 24 -6.42 -1.21 14.66
N PRO A 25 -6.73 -1.57 15.93
CA PRO A 25 -7.56 -0.73 16.82
C PRO A 25 -6.92 0.63 17.15
N TYR A 26 -5.59 0.71 17.02
CA TYR A 26 -4.77 1.88 17.29
C TYR A 26 -4.29 2.58 16.00
N ILE A 27 -4.88 2.26 14.85
CA ILE A 27 -4.68 2.97 13.59
C ILE A 27 -5.99 3.67 13.24
N HIS A 28 -5.90 4.93 12.81
CA HIS A 28 -7.06 5.69 12.40
C HIS A 28 -7.66 5.09 11.12
N GLU A 29 -8.99 5.11 10.99
CA GLU A 29 -9.74 4.49 9.89
C GLU A 29 -9.19 4.84 8.50
N VAL A 30 -8.73 6.08 8.34
CA VAL A 30 -8.15 6.61 7.09
C VAL A 30 -7.00 5.75 6.52
N ASP A 31 -6.24 5.07 7.38
CA ASP A 31 -5.04 4.28 7.02
C ASP A 31 -5.13 2.79 7.34
N LYS A 32 -6.21 2.31 7.98
CA LYS A 32 -6.33 0.89 8.38
C LYS A 32 -6.22 -0.08 7.21
N ASN A 33 -6.94 0.19 6.11
CA ASN A 33 -6.84 -0.64 4.91
C ASN A 33 -5.52 -0.39 4.18
N ALA A 34 -5.07 0.86 4.15
CA ALA A 34 -3.86 1.25 3.42
C ALA A 34 -2.60 0.55 3.95
N VAL A 35 -2.43 0.44 5.28
CA VAL A 35 -1.28 -0.27 5.85
C VAL A 35 -1.31 -1.76 5.50
N GLN A 36 -2.46 -2.42 5.61
CA GLN A 36 -2.59 -3.83 5.27
C GLN A 36 -2.28 -4.07 3.79
N ILE A 37 -2.82 -3.23 2.89
CA ILE A 37 -2.53 -3.27 1.46
C ILE A 37 -1.04 -3.11 1.19
N TRP A 38 -0.36 -2.17 1.86
CA TRP A 38 1.06 -1.95 1.67
C TRP A 38 1.89 -3.20 2.03
N PHE A 39 1.58 -3.87 3.14
CA PHE A 39 2.23 -5.12 3.54
C PHE A 39 1.96 -6.30 2.58
N ARG A 40 0.88 -6.23 1.78
CA ARG A 40 0.59 -7.21 0.72
C ARG A 40 1.25 -6.86 -0.61
N PHE A 41 1.49 -5.57 -0.91
CA PHE A 41 2.28 -5.15 -2.08
C PHE A 41 3.78 -5.43 -1.89
N TYR A 42 4.29 -5.36 -0.66
CA TYR A 42 5.71 -5.54 -0.35
C TYR A 42 5.95 -6.65 0.68
N PRO A 43 5.59 -7.91 0.36
CA PRO A 43 5.75 -9.03 1.27
C PRO A 43 7.23 -9.29 1.57
N LEU A 44 7.57 -9.41 2.85
CA LEU A 44 8.94 -9.63 3.32
C LEU A 44 9.49 -10.98 2.84
N SER A 45 8.62 -12.00 2.75
CA SER A 45 8.97 -13.33 2.24
C SER A 45 9.45 -13.29 0.79
N LEU A 46 8.76 -12.52 -0.08
CA LEU A 46 9.18 -12.34 -1.47
C LEU A 46 10.51 -11.59 -1.55
N HIS A 47 10.65 -10.50 -0.79
CA HIS A 47 11.88 -9.73 -0.76
C HIS A 47 13.07 -10.60 -0.35
N ARG A 48 12.96 -11.37 0.75
CA ARG A 48 14.01 -12.30 1.18
C ARG A 48 14.29 -13.39 0.16
N TYR A 49 13.26 -13.94 -0.48
CA TYR A 49 13.44 -14.95 -1.52
C TYR A 49 14.27 -14.41 -2.69
N VAL A 50 13.93 -13.22 -3.21
CA VAL A 50 14.69 -12.58 -4.29
C VAL A 50 16.10 -12.21 -3.85
N ASP A 51 16.27 -11.62 -2.66
CA ASP A 51 17.59 -11.22 -2.14
C ASP A 51 18.53 -12.43 -1.92
N HIS A 52 18.00 -13.56 -1.43
CA HIS A 52 18.77 -14.80 -1.30
C HIS A 52 19.14 -15.41 -2.66
N VAL A 53 18.27 -15.31 -3.67
CA VAL A 53 18.52 -15.77 -5.04
C VAL A 53 19.57 -14.90 -5.71
N ASP A 54 19.54 -13.58 -5.54
CA ASP A 54 20.54 -12.65 -6.10
C ASP A 54 21.97 -13.01 -5.67
N ALA A 55 22.12 -13.60 -4.47
CA ALA A 55 23.40 -14.06 -3.95
C ALA A 55 23.83 -15.44 -4.47
N ALA A 56 22.93 -16.25 -5.03
CA ALA A 56 23.15 -17.69 -5.30
C ALA A 56 22.87 -18.16 -6.74
N GLU A 57 22.04 -17.45 -7.51
CA GLU A 57 21.57 -17.84 -8.86
C GLU A 57 21.46 -16.63 -9.81
N ASN A 58 21.01 -16.87 -11.05
CA ASN A 58 20.67 -15.83 -12.01
C ASN A 58 19.29 -15.21 -11.69
N ARG A 59 19.29 -14.14 -10.89
CA ARG A 59 18.13 -13.31 -10.54
C ARG A 59 17.06 -13.19 -11.63
N ASP A 60 17.47 -12.88 -12.85
CA ASP A 60 16.56 -12.63 -13.97
C ASP A 60 15.69 -13.83 -14.32
N ASP A 61 16.21 -15.06 -14.16
CA ASP A 61 15.46 -16.28 -14.42
C ASP A 61 14.40 -16.53 -13.34
N VAL A 62 14.71 -16.21 -12.08
CA VAL A 62 13.73 -16.29 -10.98
C VAL A 62 12.63 -15.25 -11.15
N LEU A 63 12.97 -14.01 -11.48
CA LEU A 63 11.95 -12.98 -11.75
C LEU A 63 11.04 -13.36 -12.91
N ARG A 64 11.62 -13.93 -13.98
CA ARG A 64 10.85 -14.44 -15.13
C ARG A 64 9.96 -15.61 -14.72
N GLY A 65 10.48 -16.54 -13.92
CA GLY A 65 9.74 -17.70 -13.42
C GLY A 65 8.56 -17.34 -12.52
N LEU A 66 8.69 -16.27 -11.73
CA LEU A 66 7.62 -15.72 -10.89
C LEU A 66 6.67 -14.77 -11.65
N ALA A 67 6.96 -14.45 -12.91
CA ALA A 67 6.26 -13.46 -13.72
C ALA A 67 6.14 -12.08 -13.03
N LEU A 68 7.17 -11.68 -12.27
CA LEU A 68 7.19 -10.38 -11.60
C LEU A 68 7.40 -9.27 -12.62
N LYS A 69 6.47 -8.31 -12.65
CA LYS A 69 6.49 -7.16 -13.55
C LYS A 69 6.28 -5.86 -12.78
N GLY A 70 6.83 -4.76 -13.29
CA GLY A 70 6.76 -3.44 -12.66
C GLY A 70 7.72 -3.29 -11.47
N GLN A 71 7.52 -2.26 -10.67
CA GLN A 71 8.39 -1.94 -9.54
C GLN A 71 7.89 -2.60 -8.25
N PHE A 72 8.37 -3.81 -7.96
CA PHE A 72 8.02 -4.55 -6.74
C PHE A 72 9.01 -4.35 -5.59
N GLU A 73 10.20 -3.81 -5.86
CA GLU A 73 11.23 -3.57 -4.84
C GLU A 73 11.08 -2.20 -4.18
N LEU A 74 11.27 -2.16 -2.86
CA LEU A 74 11.25 -0.91 -2.10
C LEU A 74 12.48 -0.03 -2.33
N LYS A 75 13.62 -0.59 -2.74
CA LYS A 75 14.88 0.15 -2.91
C LYS A 75 14.74 1.38 -3.84
N GLY A 76 13.90 1.28 -4.87
CA GLY A 76 13.61 2.40 -5.79
C GLY A 76 12.40 3.26 -5.40
N GLN A 77 11.71 2.92 -4.29
CA GLN A 77 10.42 3.51 -3.91
C GLN A 77 10.32 3.78 -2.41
N ILE A 78 11.47 4.00 -1.74
CA ILE A 78 11.58 4.23 -0.29
C ILE A 78 10.65 5.37 0.14
N ASP A 79 10.65 6.47 -0.62
CA ASP A 79 9.90 7.68 -0.28
C ASP A 79 8.48 7.70 -0.89
N THR A 80 8.15 6.76 -1.79
CA THR A 80 6.96 6.85 -2.65
C THR A 80 5.97 5.70 -2.54
N SER A 81 6.40 4.51 -2.11
CA SER A 81 5.56 3.30 -2.01
C SER A 81 4.31 3.46 -1.15
N HIS A 82 4.31 4.45 -0.25
CA HIS A 82 3.25 4.71 0.71
C HIS A 82 2.46 5.99 0.43
N HIS A 83 2.55 6.59 -0.76
CA HIS A 83 1.85 7.82 -1.13
C HIS A 83 0.32 7.78 -0.91
N PHE A 84 -0.28 6.59 -0.95
CA PHE A 84 -1.72 6.42 -0.75
C PHE A 84 -2.13 6.39 0.74
N LEU A 85 -1.19 6.33 1.68
CA LEU A 85 -1.45 6.50 3.11
C LEU A 85 -1.63 7.99 3.42
N TYR A 86 -2.60 8.30 4.26
CA TYR A 86 -2.71 9.61 4.92
C TYR A 86 -1.42 9.94 5.67
N GLY A 87 -0.84 8.96 6.37
CA GLY A 87 0.40 9.08 7.12
C GLY A 87 1.63 9.50 6.29
N HIS A 88 1.59 9.42 4.95
CA HIS A 88 2.68 9.89 4.08
C HIS A 88 3.11 11.33 4.36
N ARG A 89 2.16 12.20 4.76
CA ARG A 89 2.45 13.59 5.14
C ARG A 89 3.43 13.74 6.30
N PHE A 90 3.63 12.68 7.08
CA PHE A 90 4.55 12.65 8.21
C PHE A 90 5.88 11.98 7.87
N TRP A 91 6.05 11.49 6.64
CA TRP A 91 7.14 10.59 6.21
C TRP A 91 8.51 11.11 6.59
N LYS A 92 8.85 12.35 6.20
CA LYS A 92 10.14 12.97 6.50
C LYS A 92 10.48 12.92 7.99
N LYS A 93 9.48 13.14 8.86
CA LYS A 93 9.71 13.09 10.30
C LYS A 93 9.78 11.65 10.82
N THR A 94 8.94 10.75 10.33
CA THR A 94 8.99 9.32 10.65
C THR A 94 10.37 8.75 10.34
N LYS A 95 10.89 9.03 9.16
CA LYS A 95 12.24 8.64 8.73
C LYS A 95 13.32 9.14 9.70
N CYS A 96 13.31 10.42 10.02
CA CYS A 96 14.23 11.01 11.01
C CYS A 96 14.16 10.33 12.39
N VAL A 97 12.97 9.93 12.83
CA VAL A 97 12.80 9.20 14.11
C VAL A 97 13.36 7.78 14.01
N ILE A 98 13.14 7.08 12.90
CA ILE A 98 13.68 5.74 12.66
C ILE A 98 15.21 5.77 12.61
N GLU A 99 15.80 6.71 11.88
CA GLU A 99 17.26 6.88 11.81
C GLU A 99 17.86 7.13 13.19
N LYS A 100 17.25 8.03 13.96
CA LYS A 100 17.67 8.31 15.33
C LYS A 100 17.54 7.07 16.23
N THR A 101 16.44 6.33 16.09
CA THR A 101 16.22 5.08 16.84
C THR A 101 17.30 4.06 16.51
N ALA A 102 17.68 3.95 15.23
CA ALA A 102 18.74 3.05 14.78
C ALA A 102 20.11 3.43 15.36
N ASP A 103 20.43 4.73 15.41
CA ASP A 103 21.71 5.24 15.91
C ASP A 103 21.83 5.13 17.44
N GLU A 104 20.71 5.23 18.17
CA GLU A 104 20.67 5.18 19.64
C GLU A 104 20.37 3.78 20.19
N TYR A 105 20.16 2.77 19.32
CA TYR A 105 19.77 1.42 19.74
C TYR A 105 20.87 0.72 20.54
N LYS A 106 20.50 0.16 21.71
CA LYS A 106 21.42 -0.50 22.65
C LYS A 106 21.18 -2.00 22.82
N GLY A 107 20.41 -2.62 21.93
CA GLY A 107 20.09 -4.05 22.03
C GLY A 107 18.97 -4.39 23.02
N GLU A 108 18.03 -3.47 23.25
CA GLU A 108 16.87 -3.72 24.12
C GLU A 108 15.81 -4.56 23.38
N GLU A 109 15.44 -5.72 23.93
CA GLU A 109 14.37 -6.55 23.40
C GLU A 109 13.00 -5.95 23.77
N THR A 110 12.41 -5.23 22.82
CA THR A 110 11.02 -4.75 22.89
C THR A 110 10.16 -5.53 21.88
N SER A 111 8.84 -5.61 22.09
CA SER A 111 7.95 -6.19 21.08
C SER A 111 7.89 -5.32 19.83
N LEU A 112 7.64 -5.93 18.66
CA LEU A 112 7.52 -5.19 17.40
C LEU A 112 6.42 -4.10 17.47
N VAL A 113 5.30 -4.40 18.13
CA VAL A 113 4.19 -3.45 18.34
C VAL A 113 4.63 -2.22 19.14
N GLU A 114 5.37 -2.42 20.23
CA GLU A 114 5.87 -1.29 21.03
C GLU A 114 6.97 -0.53 20.30
N THR A 115 7.81 -1.20 19.49
CA THR A 115 8.77 -0.53 18.59
C THR A 115 8.07 0.36 17.57
N ILE A 116 6.98 -0.11 16.94
CA ILE A 116 6.20 0.72 16.00
C ILE A 116 5.59 1.93 16.72
N ARG A 117 5.02 1.72 17.90
CA ARG A 117 4.39 2.79 18.69
C ARG A 117 5.40 3.81 19.21
N SER A 118 6.60 3.37 19.60
CA SER A 118 7.67 4.24 20.08
C SER A 118 8.21 5.14 18.97
N VAL A 119 8.24 4.67 17.72
CA VAL A 119 8.53 5.49 16.54
C VAL A 119 7.40 6.46 16.21
N GLY A 120 6.13 6.00 16.26
CA GLY A 120 4.98 6.84 15.95
C GLY A 120 4.78 8.00 16.94
N MET A 121 5.08 7.79 18.22
CA MET A 121 4.79 8.76 19.29
C MET A 121 5.53 10.12 19.12
N PRO A 122 6.86 10.18 18.88
CA PRO A 122 7.56 11.44 18.60
C PRO A 122 7.03 12.17 17.36
N VAL A 123 6.57 11.43 16.35
CA VAL A 123 5.97 12.00 15.15
C VAL A 123 4.64 12.66 15.50
N ALA A 124 3.75 11.94 16.20
CA ALA A 124 2.46 12.46 16.64
C ALA A 124 2.62 13.72 17.50
N LYS A 125 3.57 13.70 18.45
CA LYS A 125 3.89 14.87 19.30
C LYS A 125 4.39 16.06 18.48
N LYS A 126 5.23 15.83 17.47
CA LYS A 126 5.77 16.91 16.61
C LYS A 126 4.67 17.64 15.84
N PHE A 127 3.65 16.93 15.38
CA PHE A 127 2.55 17.49 14.59
C PHE A 127 1.30 17.80 15.41
N ASN A 128 1.31 17.54 16.72
CA ASN A 128 0.15 17.69 17.60
C ASN A 128 -1.10 16.96 17.07
N VAL A 129 -0.92 15.70 16.68
CA VAL A 129 -1.98 14.82 16.18
C VAL A 129 -2.11 13.58 17.06
N ASP A 130 -3.24 12.87 16.95
CA ASP A 130 -3.39 11.56 17.59
C ASP A 130 -2.39 10.55 17.00
N ARG A 131 -1.77 9.75 17.87
CA ARG A 131 -0.85 8.66 17.50
C ARG A 131 -1.48 7.66 16.53
N LYS A 132 -2.81 7.52 16.54
CA LYS A 132 -3.55 6.71 15.57
C LYS A 132 -3.28 7.11 14.11
N LEU A 133 -2.87 8.35 13.85
CA LEU A 133 -2.54 8.85 12.50
C LEU A 133 -1.07 8.60 12.10
N THR A 134 -0.23 8.12 13.01
CA THR A 134 1.21 7.93 12.77
C THR A 134 1.67 6.48 12.87
N ASN A 135 0.91 5.61 13.54
CA ASN A 135 1.27 4.20 13.70
C ASN A 135 1.44 3.46 12.37
N ALA A 136 0.55 3.70 11.39
CA ALA A 136 0.62 3.06 10.08
C ALA A 136 1.91 3.42 9.33
N ILE A 137 2.25 4.72 9.23
CA ILE A 137 3.47 5.15 8.53
C ILE A 137 4.75 4.76 9.28
N ALA A 138 4.70 4.65 10.62
CA ALA A 138 5.81 4.11 11.41
C ALA A 138 6.06 2.63 11.10
N ALA A 139 5.00 1.81 11.02
CA ALA A 139 5.13 0.41 10.66
C ALA A 139 5.69 0.21 9.25
N VAL A 140 5.16 0.98 8.28
CA VAL A 140 5.68 1.02 6.91
C VAL A 140 7.16 1.40 6.90
N GLY A 141 7.55 2.48 7.57
CA GLY A 141 8.94 2.94 7.58
C GLY A 141 9.91 1.92 8.18
N LEU A 142 9.50 1.24 9.26
CA LEU A 142 10.31 0.18 9.88
C LEU A 142 10.44 -1.04 8.96
N MET A 143 9.36 -1.47 8.29
CA MET A 143 9.45 -2.55 7.29
C MET A 143 10.29 -2.13 6.08
N THR A 144 10.18 -0.88 5.62
CA THR A 144 11.05 -0.34 4.57
C THR A 144 12.52 -0.42 4.98
N LEU A 145 12.87 -0.01 6.21
CA LEU A 145 14.22 -0.18 6.74
C LEU A 145 14.65 -1.66 6.75
N THR A 146 13.78 -2.57 7.17
CA THR A 146 14.05 -4.02 7.18
C THR A 146 14.39 -4.57 5.80
N GLN A 147 13.71 -4.12 4.74
CA GLN A 147 13.92 -4.63 3.38
C GLN A 147 15.05 -3.91 2.62
N VAL A 148 15.30 -2.63 2.88
CA VAL A 148 16.30 -1.86 2.10
C VAL A 148 17.63 -1.69 2.83
N GLY A 149 17.66 -1.97 4.14
CA GLY A 149 18.82 -1.76 4.99
C GLY A 149 19.03 -0.29 5.37
N LEU A 150 19.82 -0.06 6.43
CA LEU A 150 20.01 1.26 7.03
C LEU A 150 20.69 2.25 6.09
N GLU A 151 21.65 1.80 5.28
CA GLU A 151 22.38 2.67 4.35
C GLU A 151 21.46 3.24 3.27
N ALA A 152 20.73 2.39 2.54
CA ALA A 152 19.80 2.84 1.51
C ALA A 152 18.66 3.67 2.11
N PHE A 153 18.17 3.29 3.30
CA PHE A 153 17.15 4.05 4.02
C PHE A 153 17.62 5.47 4.31
N LYS A 154 18.81 5.65 4.92
CA LYS A 154 19.42 6.96 5.17
C LYS A 154 19.75 7.73 3.88
N GLY A 155 20.14 7.02 2.83
CA GLY A 155 20.53 7.59 1.54
C GLY A 155 19.37 8.17 0.72
N ALA A 156 18.14 7.69 0.92
CA ALA A 156 16.96 8.29 0.28
C ALA A 156 16.75 9.75 0.72
N SER A 157 16.12 10.60 -0.08
CA SER A 157 15.98 12.02 0.26
C SER A 157 15.00 12.27 1.42
N GLY A 158 14.05 11.35 1.62
CA GLY A 158 12.95 11.58 2.56
C GLY A 158 11.97 12.63 2.04
N ASP A 159 11.98 12.88 0.73
CA ASP A 159 11.06 13.79 0.09
C ASP A 159 9.63 13.25 0.21
N PHE A 160 8.67 14.17 0.29
CA PHE A 160 7.26 13.82 0.28
C PHE A 160 6.56 14.72 -0.71
N ALA A 161 5.63 14.16 -1.46
CA ALA A 161 4.75 14.95 -2.30
C ALA A 161 3.64 15.56 -1.44
N GLU A 162 3.39 16.86 -1.61
CA GLU A 162 2.25 17.50 -0.95
C GLU A 162 0.94 16.77 -1.32
N PRO A 163 0.05 16.49 -0.34
CA PRO A 163 -1.21 15.83 -0.61
C PRO A 163 -2.01 16.58 -1.68
N THR A 164 -2.67 15.84 -2.58
CA THR A 164 -3.53 16.43 -3.61
C THR A 164 -4.97 15.90 -3.52
N GLY A 165 -5.93 16.63 -4.10
CA GLY A 165 -7.34 16.23 -4.12
C GLY A 165 -7.92 15.98 -2.73
N VAL A 166 -8.62 14.85 -2.57
CA VAL A 166 -9.23 14.43 -1.29
C VAL A 166 -8.22 14.33 -0.16
N MET A 167 -6.97 13.96 -0.45
CA MET A 167 -5.93 13.76 0.57
C MET A 167 -5.51 15.06 1.28
N LYS A 168 -5.90 16.24 0.78
CA LYS A 168 -5.71 17.53 1.46
C LYS A 168 -6.63 17.73 2.67
N LYS A 169 -7.72 16.97 2.76
CA LYS A 169 -8.74 17.16 3.82
C LYS A 169 -8.30 16.53 5.14
N SER A 170 -9.12 16.76 6.18
CA SER A 170 -8.96 16.09 7.47
C SER A 170 -9.17 14.58 7.32
N PRO A 171 -8.61 13.75 8.22
CA PRO A 171 -8.72 12.30 8.10
C PRO A 171 -10.18 11.82 8.18
N GLU A 172 -11.02 12.46 8.98
CA GLU A 172 -12.47 12.16 9.07
C GLU A 172 -13.21 12.55 7.79
N SER A 173 -12.85 13.70 7.19
CA SER A 173 -13.45 14.12 5.93
C SER A 173 -13.06 13.19 4.78
N ILE A 174 -11.84 12.65 4.78
CA ILE A 174 -11.41 11.66 3.78
C ILE A 174 -12.21 10.38 3.94
N VAL A 175 -12.37 9.86 5.16
CA VAL A 175 -13.18 8.67 5.44
C VAL A 175 -14.63 8.89 5.01
N SER A 176 -15.22 10.03 5.36
CA SER A 176 -16.59 10.38 4.97
C SER A 176 -16.75 10.47 3.45
N GLU A 177 -15.79 11.08 2.74
CA GLU A 177 -15.87 11.24 1.30
C GLU A 177 -15.67 9.92 0.55
N ARG A 178 -14.80 9.04 1.06
CA ARG A 178 -14.61 7.66 0.57
C ARG A 178 -15.87 6.79 0.72
N ALA A 179 -16.72 7.07 1.71
CA ALA A 179 -17.96 6.33 1.93
C ALA A 179 -19.11 6.75 1.00
N LYS A 180 -19.01 7.91 0.34
CA LYS A 180 -20.10 8.44 -0.50
C LYS A 180 -20.26 7.65 -1.80
N ASP A 181 -21.50 7.40 -2.16
CA ASP A 181 -21.86 6.88 -3.48
C ASP A 181 -22.10 8.00 -4.48
N ASP A 182 -21.91 7.67 -5.75
CA ASP A 182 -22.35 8.50 -6.86
C ASP A 182 -23.87 8.73 -6.79
N SER A 183 -24.28 9.96 -7.08
CA SER A 183 -25.70 10.27 -7.23
C SER A 183 -26.29 9.45 -8.37
N GLN A 184 -27.36 8.69 -8.07
CA GLN A 184 -28.10 7.90 -9.05
C GLN A 184 -29.21 8.71 -9.77
N GLY A 185 -29.28 10.02 -9.52
CA GLY A 185 -30.32 10.94 -10.02
C GLY A 185 -31.57 11.01 -9.13
N ILE A 186 -32.53 11.88 -9.49
CA ILE A 186 -33.73 12.23 -8.68
C ILE A 186 -34.63 11.01 -8.38
N PHE A 187 -34.59 9.96 -9.21
CA PHE A 187 -35.31 8.70 -9.00
C PHE A 187 -34.38 7.49 -8.90
N GLY A 188 -33.14 7.70 -8.44
CA GLY A 188 -32.11 6.68 -8.38
C GLY A 188 -32.47 5.45 -7.55
N PHE A 189 -33.38 5.58 -6.58
CA PHE A 189 -33.88 4.47 -5.77
C PHE A 189 -34.71 3.44 -6.56
N LEU A 190 -35.25 3.82 -7.72
CA LEU A 190 -35.99 2.91 -8.62
C LEU A 190 -35.07 2.12 -9.56
N LYS A 191 -33.79 2.52 -9.69
CA LYS A 191 -32.82 1.78 -10.50
C LYS A 191 -32.35 0.56 -9.72
N THR A 192 -32.61 -0.63 -10.24
CA THR A 192 -32.20 -1.89 -9.61
C THR A 192 -31.06 -2.60 -10.35
N ILE A 193 -30.92 -2.45 -11.67
CA ILE A 193 -29.95 -3.21 -12.48
C ILE A 193 -28.89 -2.30 -13.14
N ASP A 194 -29.25 -1.07 -13.51
CA ASP A 194 -28.35 -0.12 -14.19
C ASP A 194 -27.78 0.97 -13.28
N LYS A 195 -27.53 0.65 -12.00
CA LYS A 195 -26.83 1.58 -11.12
C LYS A 195 -25.40 1.74 -11.62
N LYS A 196 -24.94 2.99 -11.68
CA LYS A 196 -23.59 3.34 -12.14
C LYS A 196 -22.83 3.96 -10.98
N PHE A 197 -21.62 3.49 -10.76
CA PHE A 197 -20.69 4.02 -9.78
C PHE A 197 -19.41 4.46 -10.47
N SER A 198 -18.55 5.16 -9.74
CA SER A 198 -17.22 5.55 -10.19
C SER A 198 -16.19 4.80 -9.37
N VAL A 199 -15.29 4.09 -10.05
CA VAL A 199 -14.05 3.61 -9.43
C VAL A 199 -13.06 4.76 -9.50
N ILE A 200 -12.61 5.24 -8.35
CA ILE A 200 -11.52 6.22 -8.24
C ILE A 200 -10.23 5.44 -7.97
N PHE A 201 -9.23 5.61 -8.83
CA PHE A 201 -7.97 4.88 -8.72
C PHE A 201 -6.77 5.82 -8.61
N SER A 202 -5.70 5.30 -8.01
CA SER A 202 -4.38 5.91 -7.95
C SER A 202 -3.33 4.82 -8.14
N GLY A 203 -2.63 4.86 -9.26
CA GLY A 203 -1.42 4.07 -9.52
C GLY A 203 -0.16 4.88 -9.21
N ALA A 204 1.00 4.33 -9.58
CA ALA A 204 2.30 4.96 -9.38
C ALA A 204 2.47 6.25 -10.20
N VAL A 205 1.97 6.25 -11.43
CA VAL A 205 2.12 7.36 -12.39
C VAL A 205 0.82 8.13 -12.58
N ASP A 206 -0.32 7.45 -12.43
CA ASP A 206 -1.62 7.97 -12.84
C ASP A 206 -2.65 7.94 -11.72
N LYS A 207 -3.60 8.86 -11.81
CA LYS A 207 -4.81 8.85 -10.98
C LYS A 207 -5.98 9.25 -11.84
N GLY A 208 -7.14 8.70 -11.55
CA GLY A 208 -8.30 8.94 -12.38
C GLY A 208 -9.56 8.33 -11.82
N LYS A 209 -10.56 8.27 -12.69
CA LYS A 209 -11.81 7.59 -12.40
C LYS A 209 -12.37 6.99 -13.68
N PHE A 210 -13.01 5.83 -13.57
CA PHE A 210 -13.78 5.22 -14.64
C PHE A 210 -15.14 4.73 -14.11
N PRO A 211 -16.18 4.67 -14.96
CA PRO A 211 -17.49 4.19 -14.55
C PRO A 211 -17.50 2.66 -14.41
N ILE A 212 -18.29 2.17 -13.47
CA ILE A 212 -18.60 0.74 -13.28
C ILE A 212 -20.11 0.58 -13.12
N VAL A 213 -20.68 -0.47 -13.72
CA VAL A 213 -22.09 -0.82 -13.53
C VAL A 213 -22.20 -1.82 -12.38
N MET A 214 -23.34 -1.85 -11.70
CA MET A 214 -23.62 -2.86 -10.68
C MET A 214 -23.36 -4.28 -11.22
N ASP A 215 -22.79 -5.14 -10.36
CA ASP A 215 -22.40 -6.53 -10.66
C ASP A 215 -21.28 -6.72 -11.72
N GLU A 216 -20.66 -5.63 -12.16
CA GLU A 216 -19.49 -5.69 -13.03
C GLU A 216 -18.18 -5.86 -12.23
N GLU A 217 -17.22 -6.61 -12.79
CA GLU A 217 -15.87 -6.72 -12.23
C GLU A 217 -15.06 -5.43 -12.48
N ILE A 218 -14.31 -4.95 -11.48
CA ILE A 218 -13.47 -3.74 -11.61
C ILE A 218 -12.52 -3.85 -12.80
N ALA A 219 -11.90 -5.02 -12.99
CA ALA A 219 -11.00 -5.27 -14.11
C ALA A 219 -11.72 -5.08 -15.45
N SER A 220 -12.89 -5.70 -15.65
CA SER A 220 -13.68 -5.56 -16.88
C SER A 220 -14.16 -4.12 -17.12
N ALA A 221 -14.61 -3.43 -16.07
CA ALA A 221 -15.01 -2.03 -16.16
C ALA A 221 -13.85 -1.13 -16.58
N SER A 222 -12.64 -1.39 -16.06
CA SER A 222 -11.45 -0.63 -16.41
C SER A 222 -11.07 -0.74 -17.89
N GLN A 223 -11.29 -1.90 -18.53
CA GLN A 223 -10.99 -2.11 -19.96
C GLN A 223 -11.84 -1.26 -20.90
N LYS A 224 -12.92 -0.65 -20.38
CA LYS A 224 -13.78 0.28 -21.14
C LYS A 224 -13.31 1.72 -21.07
N ASP A 225 -12.32 2.02 -20.21
CA ASP A 225 -11.74 3.36 -20.10
C ASP A 225 -10.65 3.56 -21.15
N HIS A 226 -11.02 4.14 -22.29
CA HIS A 226 -10.09 4.56 -23.34
C HIS A 226 -9.78 6.05 -23.31
N SER A 227 -9.92 6.71 -22.15
CA SER A 227 -9.66 8.14 -22.01
C SER A 227 -8.19 8.53 -22.28
N GLN A 228 -7.28 7.56 -22.19
CA GLN A 228 -5.84 7.75 -22.37
C GLN A 228 -5.22 6.55 -23.10
N GLN A 229 -4.01 6.74 -23.65
CA GLN A 229 -3.19 5.63 -24.17
C GLN A 229 -2.49 4.92 -23.00
N TRP A 230 -3.24 4.09 -22.27
CA TRP A 230 -2.77 3.46 -21.03
C TRP A 230 -1.50 2.63 -21.21
N GLN A 231 -1.40 1.86 -22.31
CA GLN A 231 -0.22 1.05 -22.60
C GLN A 231 1.06 1.89 -22.78
N ALA A 232 0.93 3.13 -23.28
CA ALA A 232 2.07 4.04 -23.42
C ALA A 232 2.53 4.61 -22.07
N ARG A 233 1.71 4.52 -21.02
CA ARG A 233 2.05 4.94 -19.65
C ARG A 233 2.58 3.78 -18.82
N ASP A 234 2.01 2.59 -19.01
CA ASP A 234 2.42 1.35 -18.37
C ASP A 234 2.18 0.19 -19.35
N GLU A 235 3.23 -0.49 -19.78
CA GLU A 235 3.16 -1.58 -20.76
C GLU A 235 2.26 -2.75 -20.34
N ARG A 236 1.93 -2.85 -19.04
CA ARG A 236 1.04 -3.86 -18.47
C ARG A 236 -0.44 -3.50 -18.63
N CYS A 237 -0.75 -2.24 -18.93
CA CYS A 237 -2.10 -1.68 -19.02
C CYS A 237 -2.61 -1.67 -20.48
N TRP A 238 -3.07 -2.82 -20.98
CA TRP A 238 -3.38 -3.01 -22.41
C TRP A 238 -4.67 -2.30 -22.84
N ASP A 239 -5.76 -2.52 -22.10
CA ASP A 239 -7.10 -2.03 -22.48
C ASP A 239 -7.62 -0.89 -21.58
N GLY A 240 -6.96 -0.65 -20.44
CA GLY A 240 -7.45 0.25 -19.39
C GLY A 240 -6.39 0.51 -18.32
N PRO A 241 -6.72 1.29 -17.28
CA PRO A 241 -5.77 1.69 -16.24
C PRO A 241 -5.38 0.56 -15.26
N VAL A 242 -6.11 -0.56 -15.24
CA VAL A 242 -5.74 -1.74 -14.46
C VAL A 242 -4.94 -2.69 -15.36
N PRO A 243 -3.78 -3.21 -14.92
CA PRO A 243 -3.04 -4.22 -15.67
C PRO A 243 -3.86 -5.51 -15.82
N VAL A 244 -4.33 -5.84 -17.03
CA VAL A 244 -5.09 -7.06 -17.30
C VAL A 244 -4.41 -7.81 -18.43
N GLU A 245 -3.88 -9.00 -18.13
CA GLU A 245 -3.24 -9.87 -19.14
C GLU A 245 -4.11 -11.09 -19.51
N CYS A 246 -5.20 -11.34 -18.79
CA CYS A 246 -6.14 -12.41 -19.09
C CYS A 246 -7.57 -12.02 -18.71
N THR A 247 -8.56 -12.67 -19.34
CA THR A 247 -9.98 -12.59 -18.97
C THR A 247 -10.46 -13.84 -18.22
N SER A 248 -9.53 -14.72 -17.83
CA SER A 248 -9.81 -16.07 -17.33
C SER A 248 -9.39 -16.31 -15.88
N ALA A 249 -9.02 -15.26 -15.14
CA ALA A 249 -8.45 -15.31 -13.78
C ALA A 249 -7.22 -16.24 -13.66
N SER A 250 -6.36 -16.25 -14.70
CA SER A 250 -5.20 -17.15 -14.77
C SER A 250 -3.85 -16.45 -14.60
N CYS A 251 -3.78 -15.13 -14.78
CA CYS A 251 -2.51 -14.40 -14.78
C CYS A 251 -2.16 -13.71 -13.45
N GLY A 252 -3.15 -13.36 -12.62
CA GLY A 252 -2.94 -12.64 -11.36
C GLY A 252 -2.44 -11.20 -11.48
N THR A 253 -2.40 -10.62 -12.69
CA THR A 253 -1.82 -9.28 -12.91
C THR A 253 -2.76 -8.13 -12.57
N CYS A 254 -4.07 -8.37 -12.52
CA CYS A 254 -5.09 -7.38 -12.20
C CYS A 254 -5.32 -7.16 -10.70
N TRP A 255 -4.30 -7.45 -9.87
CA TRP A 255 -4.40 -7.27 -8.43
C TRP A 255 -4.41 -5.78 -8.06
N VAL A 256 -5.38 -5.38 -7.24
CA VAL A 256 -5.56 -4.00 -6.78
C VAL A 256 -5.81 -3.94 -5.28
N GLY A 257 -5.31 -2.90 -4.63
CA GLY A 257 -5.63 -2.59 -3.24
C GLY A 257 -6.90 -1.73 -3.13
N VAL A 258 -7.88 -2.19 -2.35
CA VAL A 258 -9.15 -1.46 -2.15
C VAL A 258 -9.10 -0.68 -0.83
N ILE A 259 -8.85 0.62 -0.93
CA ILE A 259 -8.70 1.49 0.25
C ILE A 259 -10.08 1.79 0.90
N ALA A 260 -11.15 1.85 0.12
CA ALA A 260 -12.52 2.06 0.57
C ALA A 260 -13.54 1.49 -0.41
N GLY A 261 -14.77 1.25 0.07
CA GLY A 261 -15.84 0.64 -0.73
C GLY A 261 -15.76 -0.89 -0.77
N ALA A 262 -14.93 -1.51 0.06
CA ALA A 262 -14.77 -2.97 0.11
C ALA A 262 -16.09 -3.68 0.49
N GLU A 263 -16.93 -3.03 1.29
CA GLU A 263 -18.27 -3.50 1.67
C GLU A 263 -19.24 -3.59 0.48
N LYS A 264 -18.90 -3.00 -0.67
CA LYS A 264 -19.68 -3.02 -1.91
C LYS A 264 -19.19 -4.10 -2.88
N LEU A 265 -18.11 -4.80 -2.53
CA LEU A 265 -17.55 -5.88 -3.33
C LEU A 265 -18.10 -7.22 -2.86
N THR A 266 -18.34 -8.12 -3.81
CA THR A 266 -18.58 -9.52 -3.47
C THR A 266 -17.31 -10.17 -2.95
N GLU A 267 -17.45 -11.27 -2.22
CA GLU A 267 -16.29 -12.09 -1.88
C GLU A 267 -15.54 -12.56 -3.14
N VAL A 268 -14.22 -12.70 -2.99
CA VAL A 268 -13.35 -13.28 -4.03
C VAL A 268 -13.83 -14.69 -4.37
N LYS A 269 -14.17 -14.93 -5.64
CA LYS A 269 -14.72 -16.21 -6.10
C LYS A 269 -13.66 -17.30 -6.08
N PRO A 270 -14.03 -18.59 -5.99
CA PRO A 270 -13.05 -19.69 -5.98
C PRO A 270 -12.05 -19.69 -7.14
N ARG A 271 -12.46 -19.22 -8.31
CA ARG A 271 -11.60 -19.12 -9.50
C ARG A 271 -10.52 -18.03 -9.39
N GLU A 272 -10.78 -16.99 -8.61
CA GLU A 272 -9.86 -15.88 -8.37
C GLU A 272 -8.95 -16.15 -7.16
N ARG A 273 -9.29 -17.14 -6.34
CA ARG A 273 -8.42 -17.62 -5.27
C ARG A 273 -7.30 -18.44 -5.91
N ARG A 274 -6.06 -18.15 -5.53
CA ARG A 274 -4.95 -19.04 -5.80
C ARG A 274 -5.21 -20.34 -5.03
N ALA A 275 -5.26 -21.47 -5.73
CA ALA A 275 -5.26 -22.79 -5.12
C ALA A 275 -3.94 -23.04 -4.37
#